data_AF-D4CXS3-F1
#
_entry.id   AF-D4CXS3-F1
#
_cell.length_a   1.000
_cell.length_b   1.000
_cell.length_c   1.000
_cell.angle_alpha   90.00
_cell.angle_beta   90.00
_cell.angle_gamma   90.00
#
_symmetry.space_group_name_H-M   'P 1'
#
loop_
_entity.id
_entity.type
_entity.pdbx_description
1 polymer ?
#
loop_
_entity_poly.entity_id
_entity_poly.type
_entity_poly.pdbx_seq_one_letter_code
_entity_poly.pdbx_strand_id
1 'polypeptide(L)'
;MKNFGLVKEVVEKVNLINAVLKTGNNADKQEDELDDLLATVGCYSPKLQVRANALWKKDKESKAFKELEAERELAKTKFLEVIGTPLAEAIKAEIGEGKKLSRIRTQKKDYKGELIDWNNLPMGTDYFAKPLNDGKYSAFSVCGASFVKEHINLTEEDIVRIGFLSVCYDPIDNKYNLHNWKVTYRVEDETVTAEEKKEAESNLENAFDLL
;
A
#
# COMPACT_ATOMS: atom_id res chain seq x y z
N MET A 1 -13.90 9.47 5.51
CA MET A 1 -12.64 9.12 4.81
C MET A 1 -11.49 9.33 5.79
N LYS A 2 -10.77 8.26 6.12
CA LYS A 2 -9.58 8.32 7.00
C LYS A 2 -8.32 8.37 6.12
N ASN A 3 -7.35 9.20 6.47
CA ASN A 3 -6.10 9.40 5.73
C ASN A 3 -4.91 8.99 6.60
N PHE A 4 -3.88 8.44 5.96
CA PHE A 4 -2.66 7.91 6.58
C PHE A 4 -1.46 8.35 5.73
N GLY A 5 -0.34 8.71 6.37
CA GLY A 5 0.87 9.19 5.69
C GLY A 5 0.82 10.65 5.23
N LEU A 6 1.62 10.99 4.21
CA LEU A 6 1.95 12.36 3.80
C LEU A 6 1.59 12.63 2.35
N VAL A 7 0.30 12.75 2.05
CA VAL A 7 -0.18 12.94 0.68
C VAL A 7 0.15 14.35 0.16
N LYS A 8 -0.14 15.39 0.94
CA LYS A 8 -0.08 16.79 0.47
C LYS A 8 1.38 17.25 0.33
N GLU A 9 2.18 17.01 1.36
CA GLU A 9 3.57 17.43 1.47
C GLU A 9 4.41 16.80 0.37
N VAL A 10 4.20 15.51 0.09
CA VAL A 10 4.90 14.79 -0.98
C VAL A 10 4.49 15.31 -2.36
N VAL A 11 3.20 15.57 -2.60
CA VAL A 11 2.72 16.14 -3.87
C VAL A 11 3.36 17.50 -4.13
N GLU A 12 3.36 18.38 -3.13
CA GLU A 12 3.94 19.72 -3.24
C GLU A 12 5.46 19.65 -3.50
N LYS A 13 6.18 18.78 -2.76
CA LYS A 13 7.63 18.62 -2.91
C LYS A 13 8.01 18.04 -4.27
N VAL A 14 7.32 17.00 -4.74
CA VAL A 14 7.58 16.40 -6.06
C VAL A 14 7.31 17.39 -7.19
N ASN A 15 6.23 18.18 -7.10
CA ASN A 15 5.95 19.22 -8.10
C ASN A 15 7.05 20.29 -8.13
N LEU A 16 7.57 20.70 -6.97
CA LEU A 16 8.68 21.64 -6.88
C LEU A 16 9.96 21.06 -7.52
N ILE A 17 10.34 19.83 -7.18
CA ILE A 17 11.51 19.15 -7.77
C ILE A 17 11.40 19.08 -9.29
N ASN A 18 10.27 18.58 -9.80
CA ASN A 18 10.04 18.47 -11.24
C ASN A 18 10.08 19.83 -11.95
N ALA A 19 9.60 20.90 -11.31
CA ALA A 19 9.70 22.25 -11.85
C ALA A 19 11.15 22.72 -11.95
N VAL A 20 11.98 22.45 -10.93
CA VAL A 20 13.42 22.77 -10.95
C VAL A 20 14.14 21.96 -12.03
N LEU A 21 13.96 20.65 -12.07
CA LEU A 21 14.62 19.76 -13.04
C LEU A 21 14.27 20.13 -14.49
N LYS A 22 13.04 20.57 -14.75
CA LYS A 22 12.61 21.04 -16.08
C LYS A 22 13.39 22.27 -16.58
N THR A 23 13.97 23.06 -15.68
CA THR A 23 14.81 24.22 -16.04
C THR A 23 16.27 23.84 -16.33
N GLY A 24 16.64 22.57 -16.21
CA GLY A 24 18.02 22.10 -16.34
C GLY A 24 18.88 22.36 -15.10
N ASN A 25 18.28 22.87 -14.02
CA ASN A 25 18.95 23.09 -12.74
C ASN A 25 18.94 21.82 -11.89
N ASN A 26 19.85 21.79 -10.91
CA ASN A 26 19.91 20.72 -9.93
C ASN A 26 18.89 20.94 -8.80
N ALA A 27 18.24 19.86 -8.35
CA ALA A 27 17.27 19.83 -7.27
C ALA A 27 17.77 19.06 -6.03
N ASP A 28 19.07 18.75 -5.91
CA ASP A 28 19.66 17.94 -4.82
C ASP A 28 19.07 18.25 -3.44
N LYS A 29 19.04 19.52 -3.04
CA LYS A 29 18.51 19.92 -1.74
C LYS A 29 17.04 19.52 -1.56
N GLN A 30 16.21 19.75 -2.57
CA GLN A 30 14.79 19.40 -2.52
C GLN A 30 14.59 17.88 -2.59
N GLU A 31 15.47 17.15 -3.27
CA GLU A 31 15.46 15.69 -3.32
C GLU A 31 15.86 15.08 -1.98
N ASP A 32 16.87 15.63 -1.29
CA ASP A 32 17.23 15.22 0.07
C ASP A 32 16.05 15.47 1.05
N GLU A 33 15.42 16.64 0.96
CA GLU A 33 14.22 16.96 1.75
C GLU A 33 13.04 16.03 1.42
N LEU A 34 12.92 15.55 0.18
CA LEU A 34 11.91 14.56 -0.20
C LEU A 34 12.22 13.20 0.42
N ASP A 35 13.47 12.74 0.35
CA ASP A 35 13.87 11.45 0.91
C ASP A 35 13.70 11.42 2.43
N ASP A 36 14.04 12.51 3.13
CA ASP A 36 13.76 12.67 4.57
C ASP A 36 12.26 12.56 4.88
N LEU A 37 11.42 13.24 4.07
CA LEU A 37 9.96 13.22 4.23
C LEU A 37 9.40 11.81 3.99
N LEU A 38 9.84 11.14 2.93
CA LEU A 38 9.41 9.78 2.59
C LEU A 38 9.83 8.76 3.66
N ALA A 39 11.01 8.92 4.25
CA ALA A 39 11.49 8.05 5.33
C ALA A 39 10.59 8.09 6.57
N THR A 40 9.95 9.23 6.87
CA THR A 40 9.04 9.34 8.04
C THR A 40 7.84 8.41 7.97
N VAL A 41 7.43 8.01 6.77
CA VAL A 41 6.27 7.12 6.51
C VAL A 41 6.68 5.75 5.96
N GLY A 42 7.98 5.46 5.90
CA GLY A 42 8.49 4.20 5.37
C GLY A 42 8.36 4.05 3.84
N CYS A 43 8.29 5.16 3.11
CA CYS A 43 8.44 5.14 1.66
C CYS A 43 9.94 5.15 1.32
N TYR A 44 10.42 4.12 0.63
CA TYR A 44 11.81 3.99 0.21
C TYR A 44 12.15 5.00 -0.89
N SER A 45 13.38 5.54 -0.87
CA SER A 45 13.83 6.55 -1.83
C SER A 45 13.63 6.07 -3.27
N PRO A 46 12.89 6.82 -4.11
CA PRO A 46 12.65 6.45 -5.50
C PRO A 46 13.92 6.28 -6.34
N LYS A 47 14.97 7.08 -6.09
CA LYS A 47 16.26 6.96 -6.79
C LYS A 47 17.03 5.73 -6.33
N LEU A 48 17.07 5.46 -5.03
CA LEU A 48 17.68 4.23 -4.51
C LEU A 48 16.95 2.98 -4.99
N GLN A 49 15.63 3.03 -5.15
CA GLN A 49 14.83 1.95 -5.73
C GLN A 49 15.26 1.62 -7.17
N VAL A 50 15.49 2.65 -8.01
CA VAL A 50 16.00 2.48 -9.37
C VAL A 50 17.38 1.84 -9.36
N ARG A 51 18.28 2.32 -8.49
CA ARG A 51 19.64 1.78 -8.33
C ARG A 51 19.62 0.31 -7.90
N ALA A 52 18.82 -0.02 -6.90
CA ALA A 52 18.70 -1.39 -6.41
C ALA A 52 18.11 -2.32 -7.47
N ASN A 53 17.13 -1.87 -8.27
CA ASN A 53 16.60 -2.64 -9.40
C ASN A 53 17.66 -2.88 -10.50
N ALA A 54 18.47 -1.87 -10.80
CA ALA A 54 19.56 -2.00 -11.78
C ALA A 54 20.62 -3.00 -11.29
N LEU A 55 20.99 -2.93 -10.00
CA LEU A 55 21.92 -3.86 -9.37
C LEU A 55 21.37 -5.29 -9.30
N TRP A 56 20.09 -5.48 -8.94
CA TRP A 56 19.46 -6.80 -8.92
C TRP A 56 19.56 -7.53 -10.27
N LYS A 57 19.33 -6.80 -11.38
CA LYS A 57 19.45 -7.34 -12.74
C LYS A 57 20.89 -7.68 -13.12
N LYS A 58 21.87 -6.99 -12.54
CA LYS A 58 23.30 -7.13 -12.88
C LYS A 58 23.99 -8.17 -11.99
N ASP A 59 23.85 -8.03 -10.68
CA ASP A 59 24.44 -8.87 -9.64
C ASP A 59 23.68 -8.71 -8.31
N LYS A 60 22.72 -9.61 -8.09
CA LYS A 60 21.92 -9.69 -6.87
C LYS A 60 22.70 -10.12 -5.62
N GLU A 61 23.92 -10.65 -5.76
CA GLU A 61 24.72 -11.10 -4.62
C GLU A 61 25.74 -10.05 -4.16
N SER A 62 25.88 -8.97 -4.94
CA SER A 62 26.78 -7.86 -4.63
C SER A 62 26.49 -7.24 -3.27
N LYS A 63 27.56 -6.82 -2.58
CA LYS A 63 27.47 -6.11 -1.30
C LYS A 63 26.58 -4.85 -1.41
N ALA A 64 26.74 -4.10 -2.49
CA ALA A 64 25.96 -2.89 -2.74
C ALA A 64 24.45 -3.16 -2.90
N PHE A 65 24.06 -4.29 -3.53
CA PHE A 65 22.64 -4.64 -3.58
C PHE A 65 22.11 -5.03 -2.19
N LYS A 66 22.88 -5.82 -1.42
CA LYS A 66 22.49 -6.26 -0.07
C LYS A 66 22.32 -5.10 0.92
N GLU A 67 23.14 -4.06 0.81
CA GLU A 67 23.00 -2.83 1.60
C GLU A 67 21.66 -2.12 1.29
N LEU A 68 21.33 -1.93 0.01
CA LEU A 68 20.05 -1.32 -0.40
C LEU A 68 18.84 -2.19 -0.03
N GLU A 69 18.97 -3.52 -0.10
CA GLU A 69 17.91 -4.43 0.33
C GLU A 69 17.66 -4.34 1.85
N ALA A 70 18.70 -4.17 2.66
CA ALA A 70 18.55 -3.95 4.10
C ALA A 70 17.83 -2.62 4.41
N GLU A 71 18.15 -1.54 3.68
CA GLU A 71 17.43 -0.26 3.80
C GLU A 71 15.96 -0.39 3.39
N ARG A 72 15.66 -1.18 2.35
CA ARG A 72 14.27 -1.48 1.95
C ARG A 72 13.52 -2.18 3.08
N GLU A 73 14.12 -3.15 3.75
CA GLU A 73 13.47 -3.83 4.89
C GLU A 73 13.13 -2.84 6.02
N LEU A 74 14.03 -1.91 6.33
CA LEU A 74 13.74 -0.85 7.32
C LEU A 74 12.55 0.02 6.88
N ALA A 75 12.51 0.41 5.61
CA ALA A 75 11.38 1.16 5.06
C ALA A 75 10.07 0.36 5.14
N LYS A 76 10.09 -0.95 4.85
CA LYS A 76 8.92 -1.84 4.96
C LYS A 76 8.39 -1.90 6.40
N THR A 77 9.27 -2.05 7.39
CA THR A 77 8.88 -2.02 8.81
C THR A 77 8.24 -0.69 9.18
N LYS A 78 8.86 0.43 8.77
CA LYS A 78 8.33 1.76 9.06
C LYS A 78 6.98 2.03 8.37
N PHE A 79 6.81 1.55 7.14
CA PHE A 79 5.53 1.63 6.42
C PHE A 79 4.42 0.92 7.18
N LEU A 80 4.69 -0.29 7.69
CA LEU A 80 3.71 -1.04 8.49
C LEU A 80 3.37 -0.29 9.78
N GLU A 81 4.37 0.25 10.48
CA GLU A 81 4.18 1.02 11.70
C GLU A 81 3.28 2.27 11.47
N VAL A 82 3.55 3.03 10.40
CA VAL A 82 2.95 4.36 10.21
C VAL A 82 1.66 4.33 9.38
N ILE A 83 1.57 3.44 8.38
CA ILE A 83 0.45 3.37 7.45
C ILE A 83 -0.25 2.01 7.54
N GLY A 84 0.49 0.91 7.36
CA GLY A 84 -0.08 -0.41 7.14
C GLY A 84 -0.93 -0.92 8.31
N THR A 85 -0.38 -0.98 9.52
CA THR A 85 -1.09 -1.43 10.71
C THR A 85 -2.24 -0.49 11.08
N PRO A 86 -2.04 0.84 11.19
CA PRO A 86 -3.14 1.76 11.48
C PRO A 86 -4.28 1.71 10.46
N LEU A 87 -3.96 1.54 9.17
CA LEU A 87 -4.95 1.38 8.10
C LEU A 87 -5.73 0.06 8.26
N ALA A 88 -5.02 -1.05 8.50
CA ALA A 88 -5.64 -2.36 8.68
C ALA A 88 -6.59 -2.38 9.87
N GLU A 89 -6.16 -1.84 11.02
CA GLU A 89 -6.95 -1.72 12.24
C GLU A 89 -8.19 -0.85 12.00
N ALA A 90 -8.03 0.30 11.34
CA ALA A 90 -9.14 1.17 11.02
C ALA A 90 -10.16 0.51 10.08
N ILE A 91 -9.71 -0.31 9.13
CA ILE A 91 -10.62 -1.08 8.27
C ILE A 91 -11.34 -2.17 9.07
N LYS A 92 -10.61 -2.97 9.87
CA LYS A 92 -11.19 -4.03 10.73
C LYS A 92 -12.29 -3.48 11.63
N ALA A 93 -12.05 -2.32 12.25
CA ALA A 93 -13.03 -1.64 13.09
C ALA A 93 -14.32 -1.22 12.35
N GLU A 94 -14.25 -0.93 11.04
CA GLU A 94 -15.40 -0.48 10.25
C GLU A 94 -16.17 -1.62 9.57
N ILE A 95 -15.48 -2.72 9.22
CA ILE A 95 -16.12 -3.87 8.59
C ILE A 95 -16.71 -4.83 9.63
N GLY A 96 -16.17 -4.87 10.84
CA GLY A 96 -16.61 -5.74 11.93
C GLY A 96 -15.81 -7.04 12.04
N GLU A 97 -15.96 -7.72 13.18
CA GLU A 97 -15.31 -9.01 13.46
C GLU A 97 -15.81 -10.12 12.52
N GLY A 98 -14.95 -11.10 12.23
CA GLY A 98 -15.27 -12.22 11.35
C GLY A 98 -15.51 -11.82 9.90
N LYS A 99 -15.00 -10.67 9.46
CA LYS A 99 -15.08 -10.20 8.07
C LYS A 99 -13.70 -10.21 7.40
N LYS A 100 -13.70 -10.54 6.11
CA LYS A 100 -12.53 -10.49 5.23
C LYS A 100 -12.74 -9.56 4.04
N LEU A 101 -11.65 -9.26 3.34
CA LEU A 101 -11.66 -8.48 2.10
C LEU A 101 -11.27 -9.32 0.91
N SER A 102 -12.13 -9.31 -0.11
CA SER A 102 -11.88 -9.93 -1.41
C SER A 102 -11.70 -8.85 -2.46
N ARG A 103 -10.51 -8.77 -3.08
CA ARG A 103 -10.18 -7.71 -4.04
C ARG A 103 -11.02 -7.88 -5.32
N ILE A 104 -11.78 -6.85 -5.67
CA ILE A 104 -12.61 -6.79 -6.88
C ILE A 104 -11.81 -6.24 -8.05
N ARG A 105 -11.17 -5.08 -7.85
CA ARG A 105 -10.46 -4.36 -8.91
C ARG A 105 -9.39 -3.43 -8.35
N THR A 106 -8.42 -3.16 -9.20
CA THR A 106 -7.39 -2.14 -9.01
C THR A 106 -7.51 -1.15 -10.16
N GLN A 107 -7.47 0.13 -9.84
CA GLN A 107 -7.59 1.23 -10.80
C GLN A 107 -6.47 2.24 -10.54
N LYS A 108 -6.04 2.94 -11.60
CA LYS A 108 -5.06 4.03 -11.53
C LYS A 108 -5.68 5.29 -12.11
N LYS A 109 -5.48 6.44 -11.47
CA LYS A 109 -5.79 7.72 -12.10
C LYS A 109 -4.76 8.02 -13.18
N ASP A 110 -5.24 8.36 -14.37
CA ASP A 110 -4.42 8.85 -15.45
C ASP A 110 -4.07 10.34 -15.27
N TYR A 111 -3.40 10.92 -16.27
CA TYR A 111 -3.01 12.33 -16.25
C TYR A 111 -4.20 13.31 -16.37
N LYS A 112 -5.37 12.85 -16.84
CA LYS A 112 -6.62 13.62 -16.88
C LYS A 112 -7.43 13.48 -15.58
N GLY A 113 -7.01 12.57 -14.70
CA GLY A 113 -7.70 12.25 -13.45
C GLY A 113 -8.77 11.15 -13.60
N GLU A 114 -8.90 10.54 -14.78
CA GLU A 114 -9.81 9.44 -15.05
C GLU A 114 -9.28 8.14 -14.44
N LEU A 115 -10.17 7.31 -13.89
CA LEU A 115 -9.80 6.01 -13.33
C LEU A 115 -9.77 4.97 -14.45
N ILE A 116 -8.58 4.42 -14.71
CA ILE A 116 -8.36 3.35 -15.66
C ILE A 116 -8.20 2.03 -14.90
N ASP A 117 -8.91 0.99 -15.33
CA ASP A 117 -8.77 -0.35 -14.77
C ASP A 117 -7.36 -0.89 -15.03
N TRP A 118 -6.73 -1.34 -13.95
CA TRP A 118 -5.35 -1.80 -13.93
C TRP A 118 -5.26 -3.01 -13.01
N ASN A 119 -5.74 -4.18 -13.48
CA ASN A 119 -5.99 -5.37 -12.67
C ASN A 119 -4.77 -5.94 -11.92
N ASN A 120 -3.55 -5.48 -12.24
CA ASN A 120 -2.31 -5.86 -11.54
C ASN A 120 -1.89 -4.78 -10.54
N LEU A 121 -1.45 -5.18 -9.34
CA LEU A 121 -0.76 -4.22 -8.45
C LEU A 121 0.68 -4.03 -8.93
N PRO A 122 1.19 -2.78 -8.96
CA PRO A 122 2.60 -2.56 -9.27
C PRO A 122 3.49 -3.12 -8.16
N MET A 123 4.72 -3.49 -8.52
CA MET A 123 5.73 -3.94 -7.57
C MET A 123 5.95 -2.91 -6.46
N GLY A 124 6.11 -3.37 -5.21
CA GLY A 124 6.30 -2.48 -4.06
C GLY A 124 5.00 -1.87 -3.53
N THR A 125 3.85 -2.46 -3.88
CA THR A 125 2.52 -2.13 -3.34
C THR A 125 1.78 -3.37 -2.83
N ASP A 126 2.51 -4.45 -2.55
CA ASP A 126 1.98 -5.79 -2.28
C ASP A 126 1.05 -5.84 -1.07
N TYR A 127 1.22 -4.93 -0.11
CA TYR A 127 0.29 -4.74 1.01
C TYR A 127 -1.18 -4.66 0.55
N PHE A 128 -1.46 -3.93 -0.53
CA PHE A 128 -2.83 -3.78 -1.04
C PHE A 128 -3.37 -5.02 -1.76
N ALA A 129 -2.58 -6.09 -1.90
CA ALA A 129 -3.15 -7.38 -2.29
C ALA A 129 -3.97 -7.98 -1.15
N LYS A 130 -3.52 -7.81 0.10
CA LYS A 130 -4.11 -8.37 1.32
C LYS A 130 -3.88 -7.42 2.51
N PRO A 131 -4.60 -6.27 2.57
CA PRO A 131 -4.30 -5.21 3.54
C PRO A 131 -4.63 -5.57 4.99
N LEU A 132 -5.41 -6.64 5.24
CA LEU A 132 -5.75 -7.11 6.59
C LEU A 132 -4.83 -8.22 7.12
N ASN A 133 -3.82 -8.61 6.34
CA ASN A 133 -2.84 -9.61 6.78
C ASN A 133 -1.95 -9.04 7.90
N ASP A 134 -1.41 -9.91 8.76
CA ASP A 134 -0.61 -9.59 9.95
C ASP A 134 0.79 -9.02 9.60
N GLY A 135 0.85 -7.99 8.76
CA GLY A 135 2.09 -7.32 8.37
C GLY A 135 2.99 -8.12 7.42
N LYS A 136 2.54 -9.27 6.90
CA LYS A 136 3.34 -10.08 5.96
C LYS A 136 3.69 -9.34 4.66
N TYR A 137 2.86 -8.38 4.27
CA TYR A 137 3.02 -7.61 3.04
C TYR A 137 3.30 -6.14 3.38
N SER A 138 4.06 -5.46 2.54
CA SER A 138 4.41 -4.05 2.71
C SER A 138 4.24 -3.29 1.38
N ALA A 139 4.24 -1.97 1.46
CA ALA A 139 4.21 -1.10 0.28
C ALA A 139 5.25 0.02 0.41
N PHE A 140 6.52 -0.34 0.25
CA PHE A 140 7.67 0.56 0.40
C PHE A 140 7.77 1.64 -0.69
N SER A 141 6.84 1.72 -1.65
CA SER A 141 6.76 2.83 -2.62
C SER A 141 5.63 3.83 -2.32
N VAL A 142 4.91 3.61 -1.21
CA VAL A 142 3.67 4.31 -0.89
C VAL A 142 3.90 5.28 0.25
N CYS A 143 3.53 6.54 0.00
CA CYS A 143 3.73 7.64 0.94
C CYS A 143 2.44 8.09 1.62
N GLY A 144 1.29 7.62 1.13
CA GLY A 144 0.00 7.90 1.75
C GLY A 144 -1.09 6.97 1.29
N ALA A 145 -2.07 6.74 2.17
CA ALA A 145 -3.23 5.92 1.91
C ALA A 145 -4.49 6.55 2.54
N SER A 146 -5.64 6.18 2.00
CA SER A 146 -6.94 6.56 2.53
C SER A 146 -7.92 5.42 2.30
N PHE A 147 -8.95 5.32 3.13
CA PHE A 147 -10.05 4.42 2.81
C PHE A 147 -11.43 4.98 3.14
N VAL A 148 -12.41 4.37 2.49
CA VAL A 148 -13.84 4.56 2.72
C VAL A 148 -14.55 3.22 2.65
N LYS A 149 -15.48 2.98 3.57
CA LYS A 149 -16.49 1.91 3.50
C LYS A 149 -17.74 2.49 2.85
N GLU A 150 -18.32 1.77 1.92
CA GLU A 150 -19.58 2.14 1.25
C GLU A 150 -20.50 0.92 1.19
N HIS A 151 -21.80 1.14 1.36
CA HIS A 151 -22.82 0.13 1.09
C HIS A 151 -23.40 0.38 -0.31
N ILE A 152 -23.39 -0.63 -1.18
CA ILE A 152 -23.95 -0.53 -2.53
C ILE A 152 -25.42 -1.00 -2.50
N ASN A 153 -26.36 -0.06 -2.49
CA ASN A 153 -27.80 -0.37 -2.43
C ASN A 153 -28.30 -1.32 -3.53
N LEU A 154 -27.70 -1.30 -4.72
CA LEU A 154 -28.16 -2.14 -5.84
C LEU A 154 -27.82 -3.62 -5.65
N THR A 155 -26.67 -3.91 -5.06
CA THR A 155 -26.19 -5.29 -4.84
C THR A 155 -26.33 -5.72 -3.39
N GLU A 156 -26.73 -4.80 -2.50
CA GLU A 156 -26.76 -4.97 -1.04
C GLU A 156 -25.41 -5.42 -0.45
N GLU A 157 -24.31 -5.04 -1.11
CA GLU A 157 -22.94 -5.42 -0.71
C GLU A 157 -22.21 -4.27 -0.03
N ASP A 158 -21.49 -4.58 1.04
CA ASP A 158 -20.50 -3.67 1.61
C ASP A 158 -19.19 -3.77 0.83
N ILE A 159 -18.64 -2.61 0.48
CA ILE A 159 -17.32 -2.49 -0.15
C ILE A 159 -16.39 -1.60 0.66
N VAL A 160 -15.11 -1.89 0.56
CA VAL A 160 -14.03 -1.00 1.01
C VAL A 160 -13.27 -0.51 -0.20
N ARG A 161 -13.02 0.80 -0.28
CA ARG A 161 -12.17 1.40 -1.28
C ARG A 161 -10.96 2.01 -0.60
N ILE A 162 -9.78 1.53 -0.97
CA ILE A 162 -8.51 2.07 -0.50
C ILE A 162 -7.90 2.87 -1.64
N GLY A 163 -7.69 4.17 -1.43
CA GLY A 163 -6.90 5.01 -2.31
C GLY A 163 -5.47 5.13 -1.78
N PHE A 164 -4.45 5.05 -2.63
CA PHE A 164 -3.06 5.24 -2.18
C PHE A 164 -2.22 6.01 -3.20
N LEU A 165 -1.25 6.76 -2.67
CA LEU A 165 -0.29 7.56 -3.43
C LEU A 165 1.09 6.88 -3.37
N SER A 166 1.60 6.50 -4.53
CA SER A 166 2.98 6.00 -4.67
C SER A 166 3.85 6.98 -5.42
N VAL A 167 5.13 7.03 -5.08
CA VAL A 167 6.15 7.86 -5.75
C VAL A 167 7.17 6.96 -6.44
N CYS A 168 7.54 7.29 -7.68
CA CYS A 168 8.65 6.65 -8.36
C CYS A 168 9.51 7.68 -9.10
N TYR A 169 10.76 7.31 -9.39
CA TYR A 169 11.67 8.12 -10.16
C TYR A 169 11.87 7.50 -11.54
N ASP A 170 11.76 8.33 -12.57
CA ASP A 170 12.02 7.96 -13.95
C ASP A 170 13.40 8.48 -14.36
N PRO A 171 14.40 7.59 -14.51
CA PRO A 171 15.76 7.98 -14.88
C PRO A 171 15.89 8.40 -16.35
N ILE A 172 14.93 8.09 -17.22
CA ILE A 172 14.96 8.45 -18.64
C ILE A 172 14.54 9.91 -18.79
N ASP A 173 13.41 10.26 -18.17
CA ASP A 173 12.85 11.61 -18.22
C ASP A 173 13.41 12.53 -17.12
N ASN A 174 14.25 12.01 -16.23
CA ASN A 174 14.81 12.71 -15.07
C ASN A 174 13.72 13.43 -14.25
N LYS A 175 12.68 12.69 -13.84
CA LYS A 175 11.52 13.23 -13.12
C LYS A 175 10.96 12.26 -12.09
N TYR A 176 10.28 12.81 -11.09
CA TYR A 176 9.50 12.03 -10.14
C TYR A 176 8.05 11.92 -10.62
N ASN A 177 7.51 10.72 -10.64
CA ASN A 177 6.11 10.47 -10.97
C ASN A 177 5.33 10.11 -9.72
N LEU A 178 4.15 10.73 -9.61
CA LEU A 178 3.14 10.39 -8.62
C LEU A 178 2.11 9.47 -9.27
N HIS A 179 1.70 8.44 -8.57
CA HIS A 179 0.64 7.55 -9.02
C HIS A 179 -0.44 7.44 -7.95
N ASN A 180 -1.65 7.81 -8.34
CA ASN A 180 -2.84 7.70 -7.51
C ASN A 180 -3.58 6.42 -7.89
N TRP A 181 -3.61 5.47 -6.97
CA TRP A 181 -4.24 4.18 -7.15
C TRP A 181 -5.51 4.09 -6.31
N LYS A 182 -6.41 3.20 -6.74
CA LYS A 182 -7.62 2.85 -6.01
C LYS A 182 -7.84 1.35 -6.10
N VAL A 183 -7.96 0.68 -4.97
CA VAL A 183 -8.29 -0.74 -4.89
C VAL A 183 -9.65 -0.87 -4.23
N THR A 184 -10.54 -1.61 -4.88
CA THR A 184 -11.89 -1.89 -4.36
C THR A 184 -11.93 -3.33 -3.89
N TYR A 185 -12.46 -3.54 -2.70
CA TYR A 185 -12.67 -4.84 -2.08
C TYR A 185 -14.14 -5.01 -1.74
N ARG A 186 -14.62 -6.25 -1.86
CA ARG A 186 -15.86 -6.70 -1.25
C ARG A 186 -15.58 -7.06 0.20
N VAL A 187 -16.50 -6.72 1.09
CA VAL A 187 -16.53 -7.24 2.46
C VAL A 187 -17.32 -8.54 2.45
N GLU A 188 -16.71 -9.61 2.95
CA GLU A 188 -17.31 -10.94 3.01
C GLU A 188 -17.19 -11.48 4.42
N ASP A 189 -18.06 -12.43 4.79
CA ASP A 189 -17.84 -13.22 5.99
C ASP A 189 -16.56 -14.05 5.84
N GLU A 190 -15.75 -14.05 6.89
CA GLU A 190 -14.69 -15.02 7.05
C GLU A 190 -15.37 -16.38 7.19
N THR A 191 -15.26 -17.19 6.15
CA THR A 191 -15.77 -18.55 6.17
C THR A 191 -15.08 -19.27 7.30
N VAL A 192 -15.81 -19.52 8.40
CA VAL A 192 -15.43 -20.43 9.48
C VAL A 192 -14.83 -21.66 8.82
N THR A 193 -13.58 -21.96 9.14
CA THR A 193 -12.90 -23.11 8.53
C THR A 193 -13.68 -24.38 8.84
N ALA A 194 -13.54 -25.41 7.99
CA ALA A 194 -14.21 -26.70 8.24
C ALA A 194 -13.82 -27.29 9.62
N GLU A 195 -12.66 -26.93 10.15
CA GLU A 195 -12.16 -27.33 11.47
C GLU A 195 -12.87 -26.59 12.61
N GLU A 196 -12.98 -25.26 12.52
CA GLU A 196 -13.71 -24.45 13.52
C GLU A 196 -15.21 -24.77 13.54
N LYS A 197 -15.79 -25.13 12.38
CA LYS A 197 -17.17 -25.59 12.30
C LYS A 197 -17.37 -26.93 13.00
N LYS A 198 -16.41 -27.84 12.87
CA LYS A 198 -16.43 -29.17 13.51
C LYS A 198 -16.23 -29.07 15.02
N GLU A 199 -15.40 -28.13 15.47
CA GLU A 199 -15.15 -27.87 16.89
C GLU A 199 -16.37 -27.20 17.55
N ALA A 200 -17.03 -26.26 16.85
CA ALA A 200 -18.30 -25.68 17.29
C ALA A 200 -19.45 -26.72 17.32
N GLU A 201 -19.52 -27.62 16.34
CA GLU A 201 -20.50 -28.72 16.30
C GLU A 201 -20.25 -29.71 17.46
N SER A 202 -19.00 -30.08 17.74
CA SER A 202 -18.65 -30.96 18.86
C SER A 202 -18.93 -30.34 20.24
N ASN A 203 -18.70 -29.03 20.40
CA ASN A 203 -19.01 -28.32 21.63
C ASN A 203 -20.52 -28.18 21.88
N LEU A 204 -21.32 -28.07 20.82
CA LEU A 204 -22.78 -28.07 20.89
C LEU A 204 -23.33 -29.45 21.26
N GLU A 205 -22.83 -30.53 20.67
CA GLU A 205 -23.23 -31.91 21.03
C GLU A 205 -22.95 -32.20 22.52
N ASN A 206 -21.76 -31.84 23.02
CA ASN A 206 -21.41 -32.03 24.43
C ASN A 206 -22.28 -31.20 25.39
N ALA A 207 -22.78 -30.04 24.96
CA ALA A 207 -23.66 -29.20 25.77
C ALA A 207 -25.10 -29.75 25.84
N PHE A 208 -25.55 -30.46 24.79
CA PHE A 208 -26.85 -31.14 24.78
C PHE A 208 -26.83 -32.46 25.58
N ASP A 209 -25.69 -33.15 25.67
CA ASP A 209 -25.53 -34.35 26.50
C ASP A 209 -25.47 -34.07 28.01
N LEU A 210 -25.35 -32.81 28.41
CA LEU A 210 -25.32 -32.34 29.81
C LEU A 210 -26.66 -31.79 30.32
N LEU A 211 -27.72 -31.79 29.48
CA LEU A 211 -29.10 -31.41 29.82
C LEU A 211 -30.00 -32.64 29.91
#